data_AF-A0A5N7ZG30-F1
#
_entry.id   AF-A0A5N7ZG30-F1
#
_cell.length_a   1.000
_cell.length_b   1.000
_cell.length_c   1.000
_cell.angle_alpha   90.00
_cell.angle_beta   90.00
_cell.angle_gamma   90.00
#
_symmetry.space_group_name_H-M   'P 1'
#
loop_
_entity.id
_entity.type
_entity.pdbx_description
1 polymer ?
#
loop_
_entity_poly.entity_id
_entity_poly.type
_entity_poly.pdbx_seq_one_letter_code
_entity_poly.pdbx_strand_id
1 'polypeptide(L)'
;MSVLVNKDSKIIVQGFTGSEGTFHATQMIEYGSNVVGGVTPGKGGTTHLDRPVFNTVKDAVDQAGADTTIIFVPPAFAADAIMEAADAGIKVIITIT
;
A
#
# COMPACT_ATOMS: atom_id res chain seq x y z
N MET A 1 6.52 -13.49 18.66
CA MET A 1 7.41 -13.65 17.49
C MET A 1 6.50 -13.99 16.32
N SER A 2 6.46 -13.15 15.29
CA SER A 2 5.67 -13.39 14.07
C SER A 2 6.61 -13.67 12.89
N VAL A 3 6.04 -13.99 11.73
CA VAL A 3 6.76 -14.24 10.48
C VAL A 3 6.25 -13.26 9.42
N LEU A 4 7.16 -12.69 8.63
CA LEU A 4 6.93 -11.66 7.59
C LEU A 4 6.46 -10.28 8.10
N VAL A 5 5.32 -10.21 8.80
CA VAL A 5 4.70 -8.95 9.22
C VAL A 5 4.52 -8.87 10.74
N ASN A 6 4.53 -7.65 11.28
CA ASN A 6 4.29 -7.37 12.69
C ASN A 6 3.76 -5.93 12.87
N LYS A 7 3.61 -5.49 14.13
CA LYS A 7 3.11 -4.15 14.48
C LYS A 7 3.97 -2.99 13.97
N ASP A 8 5.25 -3.24 13.69
CA ASP A 8 6.22 -2.26 13.21
C ASP A 8 6.30 -2.21 11.67
N SER A 9 5.66 -3.16 10.97
CA SER A 9 5.57 -3.17 9.49
C SER A 9 4.87 -1.91 9.00
N LYS A 10 5.49 -1.21 8.05
CA LYS A 10 4.97 0.05 7.48
C LYS A 10 4.28 -0.25 6.16
N ILE A 11 2.96 -0.28 6.20
CA ILE A 11 2.14 -0.84 5.14
C ILE A 11 1.63 0.27 4.22
N ILE A 12 1.77 0.08 2.92
CA ILE A 12 1.07 0.88 1.90
C ILE A 12 0.04 0.04 1.14
N VAL A 13 -1.00 0.69 0.66
CA VAL A 13 -2.04 0.04 -0.15
C VAL A 13 -1.89 0.47 -1.61
N GLN A 14 -1.68 -0.46 -2.54
CA GLN A 14 -1.76 -0.16 -3.97
C GLN A 14 -3.22 -0.31 -4.43
N GLY A 15 -3.76 0.70 -5.12
CA GLY A 15 -5.22 0.81 -5.34
C GLY A 15 -5.95 1.45 -4.16
N PHE A 16 -5.26 2.25 -3.35
CA PHE A 16 -5.73 2.79 -2.07
C PHE A 16 -7.07 3.53 -2.13
N THR A 17 -7.27 4.32 -3.19
CA THR A 17 -8.48 5.14 -3.35
C THR A 17 -9.60 4.42 -4.12
N GLY A 18 -9.43 3.13 -4.44
CA GLY A 18 -10.47 2.27 -5.01
C GLY A 18 -11.44 1.78 -3.93
N SER A 19 -12.56 1.18 -4.34
CA SER A 19 -13.60 0.67 -3.41
C SER A 19 -13.03 -0.35 -2.42
N GLU A 20 -12.44 -1.44 -2.92
CA GLU A 20 -11.89 -2.51 -2.09
C GLU A 20 -10.67 -2.04 -1.28
N GLY A 21 -9.79 -1.24 -1.90
CA GLY A 21 -8.65 -0.63 -1.21
C GLY A 21 -9.09 0.25 -0.03
N THR A 22 -10.13 1.05 -0.20
CA THR A 22 -10.69 1.90 0.85
C THR A 22 -11.33 1.07 1.96
N PHE A 23 -12.13 0.06 1.59
CA PHE A 23 -12.84 -0.79 2.54
C PHE A 23 -11.86 -1.55 3.44
N HIS A 24 -10.88 -2.25 2.86
CA HIS A 24 -9.92 -3.03 3.62
C HIS A 24 -8.91 -2.15 4.36
N ALA A 25 -8.47 -1.02 3.77
CA ALA A 25 -7.57 -0.12 4.48
C ALA A 25 -8.21 0.48 5.74
N THR A 26 -9.50 0.83 5.69
CA THR A 26 -10.27 1.28 6.86
C THR A 26 -10.20 0.24 7.98
N GLN A 27 -10.53 -1.02 7.66
CA GLN A 27 -10.48 -2.11 8.65
C GLN A 27 -9.07 -2.37 9.17
N MET A 28 -8.04 -2.30 8.31
CA MET A 28 -6.66 -2.46 8.72
C MET A 28 -6.23 -1.39 9.72
N ILE A 29 -6.61 -0.13 9.48
CA ILE A 29 -6.33 1.00 10.38
C ILE A 29 -7.07 0.82 11.71
N GLU A 30 -8.37 0.50 11.67
CA GLU A 30 -9.18 0.23 12.87
C GLU A 30 -8.64 -0.93 13.70
N TYR A 31 -8.11 -1.97 13.04
CA TYR A 31 -7.47 -3.10 13.69
C TYR A 31 -6.12 -2.76 14.34
N GLY A 32 -5.51 -1.62 13.97
CA GLY A 32 -4.21 -1.19 14.48
C GLY A 32 -3.02 -1.56 13.59
N SER A 33 -3.26 -1.95 12.32
CA SER A 33 -2.19 -2.10 11.33
C SER A 33 -1.61 -0.73 11.01
N ASN A 34 -0.28 -0.64 10.91
CA ASN A 34 0.40 0.62 10.64
C ASN A 34 0.38 0.95 9.13
N VAL A 35 -0.81 1.32 8.63
CA VAL A 35 -0.99 1.83 7.27
C VAL A 35 -0.45 3.25 7.20
N VAL A 36 0.65 3.44 6.46
CA VAL A 36 1.37 4.71 6.36
C VAL A 36 0.96 5.56 5.15
N GLY A 37 0.17 5.00 4.24
CA GLY A 37 -0.27 5.67 3.01
C GLY A 37 -0.77 4.69 1.96
N GLY A 38 -0.90 5.17 0.74
CA GLY A 38 -1.19 4.30 -0.39
C GLY A 38 -0.92 4.93 -1.74
N VAL A 39 -0.97 4.11 -2.78
CA VAL A 39 -0.61 4.49 -4.14
C VAL A 39 -1.87 4.49 -5.01
N THR A 40 -2.08 5.59 -5.71
CA THR A 40 -3.03 5.67 -6.83
C THR A 40 -2.48 6.66 -7.86
N PRO A 41 -2.00 6.18 -9.01
CA PRO A 41 -1.47 7.05 -10.07
C PRO A 41 -2.47 8.14 -10.46
N GLY A 42 -1.98 9.38 -10.54
CA GLY A 42 -2.79 10.56 -10.85
C GLY A 42 -3.47 11.21 -9.63
N LYS A 43 -3.37 10.62 -8.43
CA LYS A 43 -3.89 11.20 -7.19
C LYS A 43 -2.82 11.51 -6.14
N GLY A 44 -1.53 11.41 -6.49
CA GLY A 44 -0.44 11.72 -5.57
C GLY A 44 -0.50 13.16 -5.03
N GLY A 45 -0.13 13.34 -3.76
CA GLY A 45 -0.19 14.62 -3.05
C GLY A 45 -1.54 14.92 -2.39
N THR A 46 -2.53 14.02 -2.53
CA THR A 46 -3.80 14.09 -1.81
C THR A 46 -3.77 13.27 -0.53
N THR A 47 -4.84 13.37 0.27
CA THR A 47 -5.04 12.56 1.47
C THR A 47 -6.25 11.65 1.29
N HIS A 48 -6.18 10.41 1.78
CA HIS A 48 -7.29 9.47 1.85
C HIS A 48 -7.20 8.70 3.17
N LEU A 49 -8.31 8.52 3.88
CA LEU A 49 -8.35 7.92 5.23
C LEU A 49 -7.33 8.54 6.21
N ASP A 50 -7.14 9.86 6.15
CA ASP A 50 -6.14 10.61 6.92
C ASP A 50 -4.69 10.09 6.73
N ARG A 51 -4.39 9.54 5.54
CA ARG A 51 -3.06 9.09 5.13
C ARG A 51 -2.69 9.67 3.76
N PRO A 52 -1.39 9.89 3.49
CA PRO A 52 -0.94 10.43 2.22
C PRO A 52 -1.18 9.44 1.06
N VAL A 53 -1.55 9.99 -0.10
CA VAL A 53 -1.63 9.29 -1.37
C VAL A 53 -0.42 9.65 -2.22
N PHE A 54 0.21 8.63 -2.80
CA PHE A 54 1.39 8.77 -3.67
C PHE A 54 1.05 8.37 -5.11
N ASN A 55 1.83 8.90 -6.06
CA ASN A 55 1.70 8.49 -7.47
C ASN A 55 2.43 7.18 -7.76
N THR A 56 3.53 6.92 -7.06
CA THR A 56 4.36 5.71 -7.25
C THR A 56 4.63 5.02 -5.92
N VAL A 57 4.95 3.72 -5.97
CA VAL A 57 5.42 2.99 -4.79
C VAL A 57 6.76 3.53 -4.30
N LYS A 58 7.63 3.97 -5.22
CA LYS A 58 8.93 4.57 -4.89
C LYS A 58 8.76 5.80 -3.98
N ASP A 59 7.84 6.70 -4.32
CA ASP A 59 7.54 7.87 -3.48
C ASP A 59 7.08 7.46 -2.09
N ALA A 60 6.25 6.43 -2.00
CA ALA A 60 5.73 5.93 -0.73
C ALA A 60 6.85 5.29 0.13
N VAL A 61 7.80 4.58 -0.48
CA VAL A 61 8.99 4.06 0.21
C VAL A 61 9.88 5.21 0.67
N ASP A 62 10.20 6.17 -0.19
CA ASP A 62 11.14 7.26 0.11
C ASP A 62 10.59 8.22 1.17
N GLN A 63 9.29 8.52 1.14
CA GLN A 63 8.67 9.53 2.02
C GLN A 63 8.05 8.94 3.29
N ALA A 64 7.49 7.72 3.23
CA ALA A 64 6.83 7.08 4.37
C ALA A 64 7.61 5.89 4.95
N GLY A 65 8.72 5.50 4.32
CA GLY A 65 9.55 4.37 4.75
C GLY A 65 8.82 3.04 4.67
N ALA A 66 7.91 2.88 3.70
CA ALA A 66 7.12 1.67 3.52
C ALA A 66 8.01 0.45 3.25
N ASP A 67 7.70 -0.68 3.88
CA ASP A 67 8.42 -1.95 3.70
C ASP A 67 7.52 -3.10 3.24
N THR A 68 6.21 -2.89 3.29
CA THR A 68 5.17 -3.88 3.04
C THR A 68 4.07 -3.26 2.18
N THR A 69 3.51 -4.02 1.24
CA THR A 69 2.34 -3.58 0.47
C THR A 69 1.26 -4.64 0.39
N ILE A 70 0.01 -4.17 0.34
CA ILE A 70 -1.16 -4.95 -0.06
C ILE A 70 -1.77 -4.35 -1.33
N ILE A 71 -2.15 -5.20 -2.29
CA ILE A 71 -2.54 -4.79 -3.64
C ILE A 71 -4.03 -5.08 -3.88
N PHE A 72 -4.77 -4.02 -4.21
CA PHE A 72 -6.17 -4.01 -4.62
C PHE A 72 -6.36 -3.29 -5.97
N VAL A 73 -5.53 -3.62 -6.96
CA VAL A 73 -5.66 -3.12 -8.34
C VAL A 73 -6.35 -4.17 -9.22
N PRO A 74 -7.04 -3.81 -10.31
CA PRO A 74 -7.65 -4.79 -11.22
C PRO A 74 -6.65 -5.85 -11.76
N PRO A 75 -7.10 -7.08 -12.10
CA PRO A 75 -6.21 -8.18 -12.46
C PRO A 75 -5.25 -7.87 -13.62
N ALA A 76 -5.72 -7.09 -14.59
CA ALA A 76 -4.93 -6.65 -15.75
C ALA A 76 -3.70 -5.83 -15.38
N PHE A 77 -3.66 -5.25 -14.17
CA PHE A 77 -2.58 -4.40 -13.68
C PHE A 77 -1.79 -5.03 -12.51
N ALA A 78 -2.19 -6.23 -12.06
CA ALA A 78 -1.61 -6.85 -10.86
C ALA A 78 -0.11 -7.17 -11.05
N ALA A 79 0.28 -7.72 -12.21
CA ALA A 79 1.67 -8.03 -12.49
C ALA A 79 2.55 -6.77 -12.45
N ASP A 80 2.10 -5.67 -13.04
CA ASP A 80 2.83 -4.40 -13.06
C ASP A 80 2.96 -3.82 -11.64
N ALA A 81 1.88 -3.82 -10.85
CA ALA A 81 1.91 -3.35 -9.46
C ALA A 81 2.82 -4.19 -8.54
N ILE A 82 2.93 -5.51 -8.77
CA ILE A 82 3.88 -6.37 -8.05
C ILE A 82 5.31 -5.99 -8.43
N MET A 83 5.58 -5.81 -9.73
CA MET A 83 6.91 -5.47 -10.22
C MET A 83 7.34 -4.07 -9.76
N GLU A 84 6.43 -3.09 -9.76
CA GLU A 84 6.66 -1.74 -9.23
C GLU A 84 7.04 -1.80 -7.74
N ALA A 85 6.31 -2.56 -6.93
CA ALA A 85 6.62 -2.71 -5.52
C ALA A 85 7.96 -3.38 -5.27
N ALA A 86 8.29 -4.42 -6.04
CA ALA A 86 9.58 -5.11 -5.95
C ALA A 86 10.73 -4.17 -6.31
N ASP A 87 10.60 -3.40 -7.40
CA ASP A 87 11.62 -2.44 -7.86
C ASP A 87 11.83 -1.29 -6.87
N ALA A 88 10.74 -0.81 -6.24
CA ALA A 88 10.79 0.20 -5.19
C ALA A 88 11.41 -0.31 -3.87
N GLY A 89 11.67 -1.61 -3.75
CA GLY A 89 12.38 -2.20 -2.61
C GLY A 89 11.50 -2.70 -1.47
N ILE A 90 10.18 -2.80 -1.67
CA ILE A 90 9.24 -3.44 -0.73
C ILE A 90 9.66 -4.89 -0.47
N LYS A 91 9.58 -5.35 0.78
CA LYS A 91 10.06 -6.67 1.21
C LYS A 91 8.97 -7.72 1.25
N VAL A 92 7.73 -7.32 1.51
CA VAL A 92 6.58 -8.20 1.57
C VAL A 92 5.47 -7.62 0.69
N ILE A 93 5.04 -8.39 -0.31
CA ILE A 93 4.00 -8.01 -1.27
C ILE A 93 2.84 -8.99 -1.12
N ILE A 94 1.66 -8.48 -0.79
CA ILE A 94 0.44 -9.27 -0.60
C ILE A 94 -0.53 -8.89 -1.72
N THR A 95 -0.76 -9.81 -2.66
CA THR A 95 -1.68 -9.58 -3.79
C THR A 95 -3.01 -10.26 -3.53
N ILE A 96 -4.09 -9.47 -3.45
CA ILE A 96 -5.45 -9.97 -3.21
C ILE A 96 -6.19 -10.27 -4.51
N THR A 97 -6.01 -9.41 -5.51
CA THR A 97 -6.69 -9.47 -6.81
C THR A 97 -6.43 -10.74 -7.60
#